data_AF-A0A8X6XKJ9-F1
#
_entry.id   AF-A0A8X6XKJ9-F1
#
_cell.length_a   1.000
_cell.length_b   1.000
_cell.length_c   1.000
_cell.angle_alpha   90.00
_cell.angle_beta   90.00
_cell.angle_gamma   90.00
#
_symmetry.space_group_name_H-M   'P 1'
#
loop_
_entity.id
_entity.type
_entity.pdbx_description
1 polymer ?
#
loop_
_entity_poly.entity_id
_entity_poly.type
_entity_poly.pdbx_seq_one_letter_code
_entity_poly.pdbx_strand_id
1 'polypeptide(L)'
;MAEDRRWTLLELERASGIEKPTVHRILRNELHLRKIAERWVPHALTEAQRWLCYAICSEHFACWQQDGDQFLSRIIAIAIRTRTKTSVC
;
A
#
# COMPACT_ATOMS: atom_id res chain seq x y z
N MET A 1 13.10 -12.23 -5.35
CA MET A 1 13.10 -12.29 -3.86
C MET A 1 13.70 -10.98 -3.38
N ALA A 2 12.91 -10.11 -2.77
CA ALA A 2 13.44 -8.82 -2.30
C ALA A 2 13.97 -9.01 -0.88
N GLU A 3 15.27 -8.77 -0.67
CA GLU A 3 15.86 -8.68 0.67
C GLU A 3 15.05 -7.73 1.54
N ASP A 4 14.90 -8.07 2.83
CA ASP A 4 14.26 -7.17 3.79
C ASP A 4 15.09 -5.90 3.94
N ARG A 5 14.46 -4.76 3.61
CA ARG A 5 15.08 -3.43 3.67
C ARG A 5 14.99 -2.80 5.06
N ARG A 6 14.38 -3.50 6.03
CA ARG A 6 14.14 -3.01 7.39
C ARG A 6 15.33 -3.35 8.27
N TRP A 7 16.22 -2.38 8.45
CA TRP A 7 17.38 -2.54 9.31
C TRP A 7 17.30 -1.58 10.48
N THR A 8 17.58 -2.08 11.67
CA THR A 8 17.77 -1.26 12.86
C THR A 8 19.15 -0.61 12.85
N LEU A 9 19.30 0.48 13.58
CA LEU A 9 20.60 1.14 13.74
C LEU A 9 21.65 0.21 14.38
N LEU A 10 21.23 -0.72 15.24
CA LEU A 10 22.12 -1.68 15.90
C LEU A 10 22.62 -2.74 14.92
N GLU A 11 21.75 -3.24 14.04
CA GLU A 11 22.14 -4.17 12.97
C GLU A 11 23.10 -3.51 12.00
N LEU A 12 22.85 -2.25 11.64
CA LEU A 12 23.76 -1.47 10.80
C LEU A 12 25.11 -1.24 11.47
N GLU A 13 25.15 -0.92 12.75
CA GLU A 13 26.39 -0.80 13.53
C GLU A 13 27.18 -2.11 13.54
N ARG A 14 26.52 -3.25 13.81
CA ARG A 14 27.16 -4.57 13.78
C ARG A 14 27.66 -4.96 12.39
N ALA A 15 26.90 -4.65 11.34
CA ALA A 15 27.25 -5.01 9.98
C ALA A 15 28.35 -4.12 9.37
N SER A 16 28.39 -2.84 9.75
CA SER A 16 29.37 -1.87 9.22
C SER A 16 30.57 -1.64 10.13
N GLY A 17 30.49 -2.01 11.41
CA GLY A 17 31.50 -1.68 12.43
C GLY A 17 31.52 -0.19 12.80
N ILE A 18 30.57 0.59 12.32
CA ILE A 18 30.48 2.04 12.56
C ILE A 18 29.58 2.28 13.77
N GLU A 19 30.04 3.13 14.69
CA GLU A 19 29.24 3.49 15.87
C GLU A 19 27.87 4.06 15.47
N LYS A 20 26.84 3.66 16.22
CA LYS A 20 25.45 4.08 16.05
C LYS A 20 25.22 5.58 15.76
N PRO A 21 25.80 6.56 16.49
CA PRO A 21 25.60 7.98 16.20
C PRO A 21 26.13 8.37 14.81
N THR A 22 27.24 7.78 14.39
CA THR A 22 27.86 8.01 13.09
C THR A 22 27.01 7.44 11.97
N VAL A 23 26.47 6.23 12.14
CA VAL A 23 25.49 5.64 11.22
C VAL A 23 24.26 6.53 11.08
N HIS A 24 23.69 7.01 12.21
CA HIS A 24 22.53 7.89 12.18
C HIS A 24 22.81 9.19 11.42
N ARG A 25 23.99 9.79 11.65
CA ARG A 25 24.44 11.01 10.94
C ARG A 25 24.54 10.76 9.43
N ILE A 26 25.19 9.68 9.01
CA ILE A 26 25.35 9.34 7.58
C ILE A 26 23.98 9.15 6.93
N LEU A 27 23.10 8.35 7.54
CA LEU A 27 21.77 8.09 7.02
C LEU A 27 20.97 9.38 6.83
N ARG A 28 21.00 10.29 7.81
CA ARG A 28 20.19 11.51 7.80
C ARG A 28 20.79 12.64 6.95
N ASN A 29 22.10 12.85 7.03
CA ASN A 29 22.75 14.06 6.52
C ASN A 29 23.45 13.83 5.17
N GLU A 30 24.05 12.67 4.97
CA GLU A 30 24.79 12.37 3.73
C GLU A 30 23.88 11.67 2.70
N LEU A 31 23.04 10.75 3.17
CA LEU A 31 22.14 9.98 2.32
C LEU A 31 20.71 10.54 2.28
N HIS A 32 20.41 11.53 3.10
CA HIS A 32 19.08 12.17 3.20
C HIS A 32 17.92 11.18 3.41
N LEU A 33 18.18 10.06 4.08
CA LEU A 33 17.20 9.04 4.37
C LEU A 33 16.38 9.43 5.61
N ARG A 34 15.08 9.11 5.55
CA ARG A 34 14.16 9.28 6.68
C ARG A 34 13.61 7.92 7.09
N LYS A 35 13.50 7.69 8.40
CA LYS A 35 12.72 6.57 8.91
C LYS A 35 11.25 6.76 8.53
N ILE A 36 10.68 5.77 7.86
CA ILE A 36 9.25 5.72 7.53
C ILE A 36 8.65 4.59 8.34
N ALA A 37 7.56 4.89 9.06
CA ALA A 37 6.77 3.87 9.71
C ALA A 37 5.97 3.10 8.64
N GLU A 38 5.85 1.80 8.83
CA GLU A 38 5.01 0.98 7.96
C GLU A 38 3.56 1.44 8.05
N ARG A 39 2.89 1.48 6.89
CA ARG A 39 1.46 1.75 6.86
C ARG A 39 0.73 0.50 7.34
N TRP A 40 -0.29 0.70 8.16
CA TRP A 40 -1.20 -0.39 8.50
C TRP A 40 -1.94 -0.85 7.25
N VAL A 41 -1.87 -2.14 6.96
CA VAL A 41 -2.57 -2.78 5.84
C VAL A 41 -3.60 -3.73 6.45
N PRO A 42 -4.89 -3.66 6.05
CA PRO A 42 -5.94 -4.44 6.67
C PRO A 42 -5.69 -5.96 6.69
N HIS A 43 -5.22 -6.50 5.57
CA HIS A 43 -5.03 -7.95 5.40
C HIS A 43 -3.86 -8.20 4.45
N ALA A 44 -3.11 -9.28 4.71
CA ALA A 44 -2.14 -9.80 3.76
C ALA A 44 -2.90 -10.59 2.68
N LEU A 45 -2.95 -10.06 1.45
CA LEU A 45 -3.64 -10.72 0.35
C LEU A 45 -2.86 -11.94 -0.14
N THR A 46 -3.56 -13.04 -0.35
CA THR A 46 -3.02 -14.21 -1.08
C THR A 46 -2.79 -13.86 -2.55
N GLU A 47 -1.96 -14.63 -3.24
CA GLU A 47 -1.70 -14.41 -4.66
C GLU A 47 -2.99 -14.45 -5.50
N ALA A 48 -3.87 -15.42 -5.24
CA ALA A 48 -5.17 -15.51 -5.90
C ALA A 48 -6.05 -14.27 -5.65
N GLN A 49 -6.07 -13.75 -4.42
CA GLN A 49 -6.80 -12.52 -4.09
C GLN A 49 -6.22 -11.30 -4.80
N ARG A 50 -4.89 -11.21 -4.92
CA ARG A 50 -4.23 -10.12 -5.66
C ARG A 50 -4.60 -10.15 -7.14
N TRP A 51 -4.61 -11.34 -7.76
CA TRP A 51 -5.05 -11.50 -9.14
C TRP A 51 -6.51 -11.13 -9.33
N LEU A 52 -7.38 -11.56 -8.42
CA LEU A 52 -8.80 -11.19 -8.46
C LEU A 52 -8.99 -9.67 -8.35
N CYS A 53 -8.33 -9.02 -7.37
CA CYS A 53 -8.37 -7.57 -7.23
C CYS A 53 -7.84 -6.88 -8.50
N TYR A 54 -6.74 -7.35 -9.07
CA TYR A 54 -6.18 -6.79 -10.29
C TYR A 54 -7.15 -6.92 -11.49
N ALA A 55 -7.77 -8.07 -11.68
CA ALA A 55 -8.73 -8.32 -12.75
C ALA A 55 -9.95 -7.37 -12.64
N ILE A 56 -10.55 -7.29 -11.45
CA ILE A 56 -11.71 -6.41 -11.19
C ILE A 56 -11.33 -4.94 -11.39
N CYS A 57 -10.20 -4.50 -10.84
CA CYS A 57 -9.72 -3.13 -11.00
C CYS A 57 -9.45 -2.80 -12.47
N SER A 58 -8.88 -3.74 -13.23
CA SER A 58 -8.57 -3.55 -14.66
C SER A 58 -9.84 -3.44 -15.51
N GLU A 59 -10.85 -4.27 -15.23
CA GLU A 59 -12.16 -4.19 -15.88
C GLU A 59 -12.83 -2.84 -15.60
N HIS A 60 -12.89 -2.43 -14.32
CA HIS A 60 -13.45 -1.13 -13.95
C HIS A 60 -12.69 0.04 -14.58
N PHE A 61 -11.36 -0.06 -14.67
CA PHE A 61 -10.55 0.97 -15.32
C PHE A 61 -10.84 1.07 -16.81
N ALA A 62 -11.01 -0.06 -17.52
CA ALA A 62 -11.40 -0.08 -18.93
C ALA A 62 -12.79 0.54 -19.15
N CYS A 63 -13.76 0.21 -18.30
CA CYS A 63 -15.08 0.83 -18.33
C CYS A 63 -15.01 2.34 -18.08
N TRP A 64 -14.21 2.80 -17.10
CA TRP A 64 -14.01 4.23 -16.86
C TRP A 64 -13.35 4.93 -18.05
N GLN A 65 -12.39 4.30 -18.73
CA GLN A 65 -11.77 4.89 -19.93
C GLN A 65 -12.76 5.09 -21.08
N GLN A 66 -13.80 4.27 -21.18
CA GLN A 66 -14.84 4.37 -22.21
C GLN A 66 -15.97 5.34 -21.84
N ASP A 67 -16.47 5.23 -20.60
CA ASP A 67 -17.68 5.94 -20.13
C ASP A 67 -17.36 7.27 -19.38
N GLY A 68 -16.09 7.51 -19.02
CA GLY A 68 -15.67 8.65 -18.21
C GLY A 68 -16.35 8.70 -16.83
N ASP A 69 -16.61 9.90 -16.33
CA ASP A 69 -17.18 10.08 -14.98
C ASP A 69 -18.64 9.58 -14.83
N GLN A 70 -19.34 9.29 -15.93
CA GLN A 70 -20.66 8.64 -15.86
C GLN A 70 -20.57 7.23 -15.26
N PHE A 71 -19.45 6.54 -15.45
CA PHE A 71 -19.18 5.25 -14.81
C PHE A 71 -19.18 5.35 -13.28
N LEU A 72 -18.54 6.39 -12.73
CA LEU A 72 -18.46 6.60 -11.28
C LEU A 72 -19.85 6.84 -10.68
N SER A 73 -20.70 7.58 -11.39
CA SER A 73 -22.09 7.80 -11.00
C SER A 73 -22.89 6.49 -10.89
N ARG A 74 -22.63 5.51 -11.76
CA ARG A 74 -23.29 4.19 -11.73
C ARG A 74 -22.83 3.34 -10.54
N ILE A 75 -21.53 3.34 -10.23
CA ILE A 75 -21.00 2.61 -9.07
C ILE A 75 -21.57 3.16 -7.77
N ILE A 76 -21.58 4.49 -7.61
CA ILE A 76 -22.10 5.16 -6.41
C ILE A 76 -23.60 4.86 -6.23
N ALA A 77 -24.38 4.89 -7.31
CA ALA A 77 -25.81 4.57 -7.27
C ALA A 77 -26.09 3.12 -6.82
N ILE A 78 -25.28 2.15 -7.28
CA ILE A 78 -25.41 0.74 -6.88
C ILE A 78 -25.05 0.57 -5.39
N ALA A 79 -23.97 1.19 -4.92
CA ALA A 79 -23.52 1.08 -3.53
C ALA A 79 -24.48 1.73 -2.52
N ILE A 80 -25.15 2.84 -2.88
CA ILE A 80 -26.19 3.45 -2.04
C ILE A 80 -27.41 2.52 -1.96
N ARG A 81 -27.83 1.95 -3.09
CA ARG A 81 -29.02 1.08 -3.17
C ARG A 81 -28.84 -0.26 -2.47
N THR A 82 -27.63 -0.80 -2.41
CA THR A 82 -27.33 -2.02 -1.64
C THR A 82 -27.25 -1.73 -0.13
N ARG A 83 -26.70 -0.57 0.28
CA ARG A 83 -26.72 -0.14 1.70
C ARG A 83 -28.13 0.11 2.24
N THR A 84 -29.03 0.69 1.46
CA THR A 84 -30.42 0.92 1.89
C THR A 84 -31.28 -0.35 1.91
N LYS A 85 -30.83 -1.44 1.29
CA LYS A 85 -31.53 -2.75 1.35
C LYS A 85 -31.11 -3.63 2.53
N THR A 86 -29.97 -3.33 3.17
CA THR A 86 -29.47 -4.08 4.35
C THR A 86 -29.93 -3.52 5.70
N SER A 87 -30.93 -2.63 5.73
CA SER A 87 -31.56 -2.17 6.99
C SER A 87 -33.05 -2.50 7.05
N VAL A 88 -33.44 -3.73 6.71
CA VAL A 88 -34.67 -4.35 7.20
C VAL A 88 -34.39 -5.83 7.40
N CYS A 89 -33.98 -6.17 8.62
CA CYS A 89 -34.28 -7.38 9.40
C CYS A 89 -33.65 -7.17 10.78
#